data_AF-A0A9E6DND7-F1
#
_entry.id   AF-A0A9E6DND7-F1
#
_cell.length_a   1.000
_cell.length_b   1.000
_cell.length_c   1.000
_cell.angle_alpha   90.00
_cell.angle_beta   90.00
_cell.angle_gamma   90.00
#
_symmetry.space_group_name_H-M   'P 1'
#
loop_
_entity.id
_entity.type
_entity.pdbx_description
1 polymer ?
#
loop_
_entity_poly.entity_id
_entity_poly.type
_entity_poly.pdbx_seq_one_letter_code
_entity_poly.pdbx_strand_id
1 'polypeptide(L)'
;MTAPDPSVKGWCPSAYRPMMSGDGLVVRIRPNLARLKQAQILELCDLAERFGSGILEFTNRANLQLRGISEAGFPELLDALNA
;
A
#
# COMPACT_ATOMS: atom_id res chain seq x y z
N MET A 1 23.12 -0.63 -19.16
CA MET A 1 21.70 -0.31 -19.34
C MET A 1 21.33 0.67 -18.25
N THR A 2 21.26 1.97 -18.56
CA THR A 2 21.01 3.04 -17.59
C THR A 2 19.53 3.00 -17.18
N ALA A 3 19.24 3.03 -15.88
CA ALA A 3 17.86 3.10 -15.39
C ALA A 3 17.19 4.39 -15.90
N PRO A 4 15.88 4.38 -16.19
CA PRO A 4 15.18 5.56 -16.67
C PRO A 4 15.25 6.68 -15.63
N ASP A 5 15.30 7.93 -16.11
CA ASP A 5 15.24 9.11 -15.26
C ASP A 5 13.94 9.11 -14.43
N PRO A 6 14.01 9.44 -13.12
CA PRO A 6 12.84 9.42 -12.26
C PRO A 6 11.81 10.46 -12.72
N SER A 7 10.61 9.98 -13.10
CA SER A 7 9.50 10.89 -13.48
C SER A 7 8.87 11.51 -12.22
N VAL A 8 8.86 12.85 -12.13
CA VAL A 8 8.16 13.56 -11.04
C VAL A 8 6.64 13.40 -11.24
N LYS A 9 5.98 12.67 -10.32
CA LYS A 9 4.52 12.47 -10.37
C LYS A 9 3.74 13.66 -9.82
N GLY A 10 4.32 14.45 -8.90
CA GLY A 10 3.66 15.63 -8.31
C GLY A 10 2.79 15.35 -7.08
N TRP A 11 2.73 14.10 -6.59
CA TRP A 11 2.13 13.76 -5.30
C TRP A 11 2.87 12.57 -4.66
N CYS A 12 2.61 12.32 -3.37
CA CYS A 12 3.07 11.13 -2.64
C CYS A 12 1.93 10.11 -2.53
N PRO A 13 2.19 8.80 -2.61
CA PRO A 13 1.16 7.77 -2.48
C PRO A 13 0.49 7.82 -1.10
N SER A 14 -0.83 7.65 -1.10
CA SER A 14 -1.68 7.49 0.08
C SER A 14 -2.66 6.33 -0.13
N ALA A 15 -3.42 5.95 0.90
CA ALA A 15 -4.44 4.90 0.78
C ALA A 15 -5.48 5.23 -0.30
N TYR A 16 -5.96 6.48 -0.35
CA TYR A 16 -6.99 6.93 -1.31
C TYR A 16 -6.44 7.36 -2.67
N ARG A 17 -5.14 7.63 -2.77
CA ARG A 17 -4.47 8.01 -4.02
C ARG A 17 -3.18 7.22 -4.17
N PRO A 18 -3.27 5.95 -4.59
CA PRO A 18 -2.11 5.11 -4.78
C PRO A 18 -1.25 5.61 -5.94
N MET A 19 -0.05 5.06 -6.06
CA MET A 19 0.88 5.37 -7.14
C MET A 19 1.31 4.10 -7.85
N MET A 20 1.26 4.10 -9.17
CA MET A 20 1.77 2.98 -9.97
C MET A 20 3.30 2.90 -9.87
N SER A 21 3.79 1.71 -9.52
CA SER A 21 5.19 1.33 -9.52
C SER A 21 5.40 0.16 -10.50
N GLY A 22 6.63 -0.37 -10.59
CA GLY A 22 6.97 -1.44 -11.52
C GLY A 22 6.26 -2.77 -11.22
N ASP A 23 5.85 -2.97 -9.98
CA ASP A 23 5.18 -4.16 -9.46
C ASP A 23 3.65 -4.01 -9.31
N GLY A 24 3.10 -2.80 -9.52
CA GLY A 24 1.69 -2.48 -9.30
C GLY A 24 1.50 -1.21 -8.48
N LEU A 25 0.30 -1.01 -7.94
CA LEU A 25 0.00 0.13 -7.09
C LEU A 25 0.68 0.02 -5.72
N VAL A 26 1.24 1.13 -5.26
CA VAL A 26 1.76 1.31 -3.90
C VAL A 26 0.73 2.07 -3.08
N VAL A 27 0.21 1.41 -2.05
CA VAL A 27 -0.83 1.94 -1.14
C VAL A 27 -0.18 2.19 0.21
N ARG A 28 -0.22 3.44 0.69
CA ARG A 28 0.38 3.82 1.99
C ARG A 28 -0.69 4.03 3.05
N ILE A 29 -0.61 3.23 4.11
CA ILE A 29 -1.54 3.20 5.23
C ILE A 29 -0.91 3.91 6.42
N ARG A 30 -1.71 4.77 7.09
CA ARG A 30 -1.27 5.56 8.25
C ARG A 30 -2.17 5.26 9.44
N PRO A 31 -1.78 4.32 10.32
CA PRO A 31 -2.57 4.01 11.51
C PRO A 31 -2.63 5.20 12.46
N ASN A 32 -3.77 5.39 13.12
CA ASN A 32 -3.93 6.44 14.12
C ASN A 32 -2.93 6.22 15.27
N LEU A 33 -2.11 7.24 15.52
CA LEU A 33 -1.06 7.21 16.55
C LEU A 33 -0.08 6.04 16.39
N ALA A 34 0.12 5.54 15.15
CA ALA A 34 0.95 4.38 14.85
C ALA A 34 0.58 3.10 15.64
N ARG A 35 -0.69 2.99 16.09
CA ARG A 35 -1.20 1.82 16.81
C ARG A 35 -2.02 0.94 15.89
N LEU A 36 -1.75 -0.35 15.96
CA LEU A 36 -2.50 -1.40 15.29
C LEU A 36 -2.80 -2.52 16.27
N LYS A 37 -4.01 -3.04 16.20
CA LYS A 37 -4.39 -4.29 16.87
C LYS A 37 -3.82 -5.47 16.08
N GLN A 38 -3.58 -6.58 16.76
CA GLN A 38 -3.13 -7.83 16.12
C GLN A 38 -4.03 -8.23 14.94
N ALA A 39 -5.35 -8.18 15.13
CA ALA A 39 -6.32 -8.50 14.08
C ALA A 39 -6.16 -7.62 12.84
N GLN A 40 -5.89 -6.31 13.02
CA GLN A 40 -5.68 -5.39 11.89
C GLN A 40 -4.41 -5.73 11.12
N ILE A 41 -3.33 -6.16 11.80
CA ILE A 41 -2.10 -6.57 11.09
C ILE A 41 -2.34 -7.85 10.28
N LEU A 42 -3.01 -8.85 10.88
CA LEU A 42 -3.33 -10.09 10.17
C LEU A 42 -4.18 -9.82 8.93
N GLU A 43 -5.21 -8.99 9.07
CA GLU A 43 -6.05 -8.57 7.95
C GLU A 43 -5.26 -7.83 6.88
N LEU A 44 -4.32 -6.94 7.26
CA LEU A 44 -3.45 -6.27 6.29
C LEU A 44 -2.54 -7.25 5.54
N CYS A 45 -2.08 -8.32 6.18
CA CYS A 45 -1.32 -9.38 5.50
C CYS A 45 -2.21 -10.12 4.49
N ASP A 46 -3.42 -10.52 4.90
CA ASP A 46 -4.37 -11.20 4.02
C ASP A 46 -4.73 -10.32 2.80
N LEU A 47 -4.93 -9.02 3.02
CA LEU A 47 -5.18 -8.04 1.96
C LEU A 47 -3.98 -7.88 1.02
N ALA A 48 -2.74 -7.90 1.55
CA ALA A 48 -1.53 -7.83 0.74
C ALA A 48 -1.42 -9.04 -0.20
N GLU A 49 -1.73 -10.24 0.30
CA GLU A 49 -1.71 -11.48 -0.49
C GLU A 49 -2.85 -11.53 -1.50
N ARG A 50 -4.06 -11.12 -1.11
CA ARG A 50 -5.25 -11.19 -1.96
C ARG A 50 -5.22 -10.21 -3.12
N PHE A 51 -4.77 -8.98 -2.88
CA PHE A 51 -4.92 -7.89 -3.85
C PHE A 51 -3.61 -7.44 -4.49
N GLY A 52 -2.45 -7.90 -4.00
CA GLY A 52 -1.15 -7.52 -4.55
C GLY A 52 -0.07 -8.58 -4.39
N SER A 53 1.14 -8.14 -4.04
CA SER A 53 2.32 -9.00 -4.07
C SER A 53 2.58 -9.81 -2.79
N GLY A 54 1.69 -9.72 -1.79
CA GLY A 54 1.93 -10.29 -0.45
C GLY A 54 2.97 -9.51 0.38
N ILE A 55 3.46 -8.38 -0.13
CA ILE A 55 4.48 -7.57 0.55
C ILE A 55 3.82 -6.46 1.36
N LEU A 56 4.06 -6.50 2.68
CA LEU A 56 3.71 -5.45 3.64
C LEU A 56 5.00 -4.89 4.26
N GLU A 57 5.27 -3.60 4.05
CA GLU A 57 6.48 -2.93 4.56
C GLU A 57 6.15 -1.95 5.68
N PHE A 58 7.03 -1.87 6.69
CA PHE A 58 7.04 -0.80 7.68
C PHE A 58 8.02 0.30 7.27
N THR A 59 7.59 1.55 7.46
CA THR A 59 8.46 2.71 7.27
C THR A 59 9.12 3.13 8.58
N ASN A 60 10.22 3.89 8.50
CA ASN A 60 10.89 4.49 9.66
C ASN A 60 9.99 5.41 10.52
N ARG A 61 8.80 5.78 10.04
CA ARG A 61 7.81 6.59 10.76
C ARG A 61 6.57 5.78 11.17
N ALA A 62 6.70 4.46 11.29
CA ALA A 62 5.64 3.54 11.68
C ALA A 62 4.35 3.61 10.82
N ASN A 63 4.48 4.04 9.56
CA ASN A 63 3.45 3.82 8.53
C ASN A 63 3.67 2.48 7.84
N LEU A 64 2.63 1.96 7.20
CA LEU A 64 2.68 0.73 6.44
C LEU A 64 2.53 0.99 4.94
N GLN A 65 3.09 0.11 4.13
CA GLN A 65 2.97 0.14 2.69
C GLN A 65 2.60 -1.24 2.16
N LEU A 66 1.50 -1.30 1.40
CA LEU A 66 1.16 -2.45 0.58
C LEU A 66 1.73 -2.23 -0.82
N ARG A 67 2.31 -3.27 -1.40
CA ARG A 67 2.94 -3.24 -2.72
C ARG A 67 2.25 -4.15 -3.72
N GLY A 68 2.46 -3.81 -4.99
CA GLY A 68 1.98 -4.58 -6.11
C GLY A 68 0.46 -4.74 -6.18
N ILE A 69 -0.29 -3.80 -5.58
CA ILE A 69 -1.75 -3.87 -5.59
C ILE A 69 -2.24 -3.74 -7.04
N SER A 70 -3.12 -4.65 -7.47
CA SER A 70 -3.73 -4.57 -8.80
C SER A 70 -4.72 -3.39 -8.87
N GLU A 71 -4.77 -2.70 -10.02
CA GLU A 71 -5.72 -1.60 -10.22
C GLU A 71 -7.18 -2.07 -10.10
N ALA A 72 -7.47 -3.31 -10.50
CA ALA A 72 -8.79 -3.92 -10.37
C ALA A 72 -9.16 -4.26 -8.91
N GLY A 73 -8.19 -4.68 -8.09
CA GLY A 73 -8.40 -5.01 -6.68
C GLY A 73 -8.37 -3.79 -5.74
N PHE A 74 -7.92 -2.63 -6.22
CA PHE A 74 -7.77 -1.44 -5.40
C PHE A 74 -9.10 -0.94 -4.78
N PRO A 75 -10.25 -0.91 -5.48
CA PRO A 75 -11.52 -0.50 -4.87
C PRO A 75 -11.93 -1.41 -3.70
N GLU A 76 -11.86 -2.74 -3.87
CA GLU A 76 -12.17 -3.70 -2.80
C GLU A 76 -11.22 -3.59 -1.61
N LEU A 77 -9.92 -3.39 -1.89
CA LEU A 77 -8.93 -3.13 -0.85
C LEU A 77 -9.29 -1.87 -0.07
N LEU A 78 -9.67 -0.79 -0.75
CA LEU A 78 -9.99 0.48 -0.10
C LEU A 78 -11.24 0.35 0.78
N ASP A 79 -12.26 -0.38 0.34
CA ASP A 79 -13.45 -0.67 1.13
C ASP A 79 -13.09 -1.46 2.39
N ALA A 80 -12.25 -2.49 2.28
CA ALA A 80 -11.78 -3.26 3.43
C ALA A 80 -11.00 -2.40 4.44
N LEU A 81 -10.20 -1.44 3.98
CA LEU A 81 -9.45 -0.53 4.86
C LEU A 81 -10.34 0.48 5.61
N ASN A 82 -11.58 0.71 5.15
CA ASN A 82 -12.52 1.63 5.77
C ASN A 82 -13.51 0.94 6.74
N ALA A 83 -13.46 -0.39 6.85
CA ALA A 83 -14.28 -1.18 7.77
C ALA A 83 -13.80 -1.06 9.23
#